data_AF-A0A972EI10-F1
#
_entry.id   AF-A0A972EI10-F1
#
_cell.length_a   1.000
_cell.length_b   1.000
_cell.length_c   1.000
_cell.angle_alpha   90.00
_cell.angle_beta   90.00
_cell.angle_gamma   90.00
#
_symmetry.space_group_name_H-M   'P 1'
#
loop_
_entity.id
_entity.type
_entity.pdbx_description
1 polymer ?
#
loop_
_entity_poly.entity_id
_entity_poly.type
_entity_poly.pdbx_seq_one_letter_code
_entity_poly.pdbx_strand_id
1 'polypeptide(L)' 'MKYIIVIPLFIMLFYLLSFSKYNWRNNNRLAAIGSAVLGITAFTLACLVLFSGNYEL' A
#
# COMPACT_ATOMS: atom_id res chain seq x y z
N MET A 1 -5.24 2.07 -19.58
CA MET A 1 -4.96 0.93 -18.68
C MET A 1 -4.26 1.33 -17.38
N LYS A 2 -3.18 2.13 -17.41
CA LYS A 2 -2.43 2.57 -16.20
C LYS A 2 -3.30 3.17 -15.08
N TYR A 3 -4.34 3.92 -15.42
CA TYR A 3 -5.22 4.52 -14.41
C TYR A 3 -6.24 3.55 -13.79
N ILE A 4 -6.57 2.45 -14.49
CA ILE A 4 -7.52 1.45 -13.97
C ILE A 4 -6.88 0.67 -12.82
N ILE A 5 -5.56 0.43 -12.89
CA ILE A 5 -4.82 -0.32 -11.87
C ILE A 5 -4.63 0.46 -10.56
N VAL A 6 -4.90 1.77 -10.57
CA VAL A 6 -4.85 2.63 -9.38
C VAL A 6 -5.95 2.26 -8.38
N ILE A 7 -7.12 1.85 -8.88
CA ILE A 7 -8.28 1.46 -8.05
C ILE A 7 -7.93 0.29 -7.11
N PRO A 8 -7.48 -0.88 -7.60
CA PRO A 8 -7.10 -1.99 -6.71
C PRO A 8 -5.91 -1.65 -5.80
N LEU A 9 -5.00 -0.78 -6.24
CA LEU A 9 -3.88 -0.29 -5.44
C LEU A 9 -4.34 0.49 -4.20
N PHE A 10 -5.30 1.40 -4.35
CA PHE A 10 -5.89 2.11 -3.21
C PHE A 10 -6.69 1.18 -2.31
N ILE A 11 -7.45 0.23 -2.87
CA ILE A 11 -8.20 -0.76 -2.07
C ILE A 11 -7.23 -1.56 -1.18
N MET A 12 -6.11 -2.03 -1.73
CA MET A 12 -5.08 -2.73 -0.95
C MET A 12 -4.47 -1.85 0.14
N LEU A 13 -4.15 -0.60 -0.18
CA LEU A 13 -3.59 0.34 0.81
C LEU A 13 -4.56 0.57 1.97
N PHE A 14 -5.84 0.81 1.68
CA PHE A 14 -6.87 0.99 2.70
C PHE A 14 -7.08 -0.26 3.55
N TYR A 15 -7.00 -1.44 2.94
CA TYR A 15 -7.06 -2.71 3.67
C TYR A 15 -5.87 -2.85 4.65
N LEU A 16 -4.65 -2.58 4.20
CA LEU A 16 -3.44 -2.64 5.04
C LEU A 16 -3.46 -1.63 6.18
N LEU A 17 -3.92 -0.40 5.92
CA LEU A 17 -4.10 0.62 6.96
C LEU A 17 -5.19 0.22 7.96
N SER A 18 -6.29 -0.39 7.50
CA SER A 18 -7.34 -0.90 8.38
C SER A 18 -6.84 -2.06 9.24
N PHE A 19 -6.05 -2.97 8.66
CA PHE A 19 -5.38 -4.06 9.37
C PHE A 19 -4.38 -3.52 10.40
N SER A 20 -3.61 -2.49 10.04
CA SER A 20 -2.70 -1.81 10.96
C SER A 20 -3.45 -1.20 12.14
N LYS A 21 -4.54 -0.44 11.88
CA LYS A 21 -5.40 0.14 12.91
C LYS A 21 -6.00 -0.92 13.83
N TYR A 22 -6.44 -2.05 13.27
CA TYR A 22 -6.96 -3.17 14.05
C TYR A 22 -5.89 -3.75 14.98
N ASN A 23 -4.68 -4.02 14.48
CA ASN A 23 -3.58 -4.54 15.29
C ASN A 23 -3.11 -3.54 16.35
N TRP A 24 -3.13 -2.25 16.05
CA TRP A 24 -2.83 -1.20 17.02
C TRP A 24 -3.81 -1.25 18.20
N ARG A 25 -5.11 -1.41 17.91
CA ARG A 25 -6.15 -1.55 18.94
C ARG A 25 -6.02 -2.86 19.73
N ASN A 26 -5.54 -3.93 19.11
CA ASN A 26 -5.35 -5.24 19.75
C ASN A 26 -3.98 -5.40 20.45
N ASN A 27 -3.31 -4.29 20.79
CA ASN A 27 -1.98 -4.24 21.41
C ASN A 27 -0.82 -4.89 20.61
N ASN A 28 -1.05 -5.33 19.38
CA ASN A 28 0.01 -5.82 18.50
C ASN A 28 0.64 -4.66 17.70
N ARG A 29 1.36 -3.79 18.42
CA ARG A 29 1.94 -2.57 17.85
C ARG A 29 3.02 -2.85 16.80
N LEU A 30 3.77 -3.94 16.97
CA LEU A 30 4.80 -4.37 16.02
C LEU A 30 4.19 -4.73 14.66
N ALA A 31 3.12 -5.53 14.64
CA ALA A 31 2.40 -5.85 13.41
C ALA A 31 1.71 -4.62 12.80
N ALA A 32 1.18 -3.71 13.64
CA ALA A 32 0.56 -2.48 13.17
C ALA A 32 1.57 -1.57 12.44
N ILE A 33 2.72 -1.31 13.06
CA ILE A 33 3.77 -0.48 12.46
C ILE A 33 4.33 -1.17 11.20
N GLY A 34 4.64 -2.47 11.29
CA GLY A 34 5.17 -3.23 10.17
C GLY A 34 4.23 -3.22 8.96
N SER A 35 2.94 -3.49 9.16
CA SER A 35 1.95 -3.47 8.07
C SER A 35 1.71 -2.08 7.50
N ALA A 36 1.74 -1.03 8.32
CA ALA A 36 1.64 0.36 7.83
C ALA A 36 2.84 0.74 6.96
N VAL A 37 4.06 0.48 7.45
CA VAL A 37 5.30 0.76 6.71
C VAL A 37 5.35 -0.04 5.40
N LEU A 38 5.04 -1.34 5.44
CA LEU A 38 4.99 -2.18 4.26
C LEU A 38 3.95 -1.70 3.26
N GLY A 39 2.74 -1.38 3.71
CA GLY A 39 1.66 -0.91 2.82
C GLY A 39 1.99 0.41 2.14
N ILE A 40 2.53 1.38 2.88
CA ILE A 40 2.95 2.68 2.32
C ILE A 40 4.10 2.47 1.33
N THR A 41 5.14 1.73 1.71
CA THR A 41 6.32 1.51 0.86
C THR A 41 5.94 0.80 -0.44
N ALA A 42 5.13 -0.26 -0.36
CA ALA A 42 4.67 -1.01 -1.53
C ALA A 42 3.82 -0.13 -2.46
N PHE A 43 2.90 0.67 -1.90
CA PHE A 43 2.06 1.58 -2.68
C PHE A 43 2.88 2.68 -3.36
N THR A 44 3.83 3.30 -2.65
CA THR A 44 4.72 4.32 -3.20
C THR A 44 5.59 3.73 -4.31
N LEU A 45 6.20 2.56 -4.10
CA LEU A 45 7.00 1.88 -5.12
C LEU A 45 6.16 1.56 -6.36
N ALA A 46 4.94 1.03 -6.17
CA ALA A 46 4.05 0.72 -7.28
C ALA A 46 3.62 1.97 -8.07
N CYS A 47 3.42 3.11 -7.41
CA CYS A 47 3.21 4.39 -8.11
C CYS A 47 4.46 4.82 -8.90
N LEU A 48 5.66 4.64 -8.35
CA LEU A 48 6.90 5.13 -8.95
C LEU A 48 7.32 4.50 -10.28
N VAL A 49 7.62 3.20 -10.39
CA VAL A 49 6.55 2.25 -10.68
C VAL A 49 5.82 2.70 -11.94
N LEU A 50 4.49 2.72 -11.87
CA LEU A 50 3.52 2.99 -12.94
C LEU A 50 3.64 4.34 -13.65
N PHE A 51 4.13 5.38 -12.96
CA PHE A 51 4.07 6.76 -13.46
C PHE A 51 5.42 7.35 -13.88
N SER A 52 6.54 6.90 -13.32
CA SER A 52 7.88 7.41 -13.64
C SER A 52 8.72 6.42 -14.44
N GLY A 53 8.31 5.16 -14.56
CA GLY A 53 8.99 4.21 -15.42
C GLY A 53 8.65 4.41 -16.89
N ASN A 54 9.67 4.75 -17.69
CA ASN A 54 9.64 4.66 -19.14
C ASN A 54 9.91 3.21 -19.55
N TYR A 55 8.97 2.30 -19.30
CA TYR A 55 9.04 0.98 -19.93
C TYR A 55 8.55 1.16 -21.37
N GLU A 56 9.49 1.01 -22.29
CA GLU A 56 9.21 0.91 -23.72
C GLU A 56 8.15 -0.19 -23.92
N LEU A 57 7.08 0.17 -24.63
CA LEU A 57 5.98 -0.73 -24.98
C LEU A 57 6.33 -1.52 -26.24
#